data_AF-A0A4Q3J0I5-F1
#
_entry.id   AF-A0A4Q3J0I5-F1
#
_cell.length_a   1.000
_cell.length_b   1.000
_cell.length_c   1.000
_cell.angle_alpha   90.00
_cell.angle_beta   90.00
_cell.angle_gamma   90.00
#
_symmetry.space_group_name_H-M   'P 1'
#
loop_
_entity.id
_entity.type
_entity.pdbx_description
1 polymer ?
#
loop_
_entity_poly.entity_id
_entity_poly.type
_entity_poly.pdbx_seq_one_letter_code
_entity_poly.pdbx_strand_id
1 'polypeptide(L)' 'MTFKYSFTFPITGGNKLSRFKRWAAEHASDVEVSLPPQVPIETEAMTIRLKSLEDRQTLLTRLSAVAI' A
#
# COMPACT_ATOMS: atom_id res chain seq x y z
N MET A 1 -14.82 1.81 10.95
CA MET A 1 -14.35 1.03 9.78
C MET A 1 -13.17 0.18 10.21
N THR A 2 -13.25 -1.15 10.13
CA THR A 2 -12.18 -2.05 10.59
C THR A 2 -11.34 -2.51 9.40
N PHE A 3 -10.08 -2.11 9.34
CA PHE A 3 -9.11 -2.68 8.42
C PHE A 3 -8.62 -4.01 9.01
N LYS A 4 -9.18 -5.13 8.54
CA LYS A 4 -8.89 -6.47 9.08
C LYS A 4 -7.73 -7.19 8.38
N TYR A 5 -7.37 -6.74 7.18
CA TYR A 5 -6.35 -7.40 6.38
C TYR A 5 -5.06 -6.60 6.39
N SER A 6 -3.93 -7.26 6.65
CA SER A 6 -2.60 -6.68 6.49
C SER A 6 -1.99 -7.17 5.19
N PHE A 7 -1.42 -6.25 4.42
CA PHE A 7 -0.70 -6.57 3.20
C PHE A 7 0.70 -5.99 3.27
N THR A 8 1.71 -6.87 3.19
CA THR A 8 3.12 -6.50 3.16
C THR A 8 3.64 -6.70 1.75
N PHE A 9 4.26 -5.67 1.20
CA PHE A 9 4.88 -5.73 -0.12
C PHE A 9 6.27 -5.09 -0.08
N PRO A 10 7.18 -5.58 -0.95
CA PRO A 10 8.50 -4.99 -1.05
C PRO A 10 8.40 -3.59 -1.66
N ILE A 11 9.05 -2.62 -1.02
CA ILE A 11 9.18 -1.25 -1.51
C ILE A 11 10.52 -0.70 -1.06
N THR A 12 11.32 -0.20 -2.00
CA THR A 12 12.67 0.29 -1.74
C THR A 12 12.74 1.81 -1.87
N GLY A 13 13.73 2.41 -1.20
CA GLY A 13 13.97 3.86 -1.22
C GLY A 13 13.30 4.64 -0.10
N GLY A 14 13.58 5.94 -0.03
CA GLY A 14 13.00 6.87 0.94
C GLY A 14 11.55 7.26 0.63
N ASN A 15 10.89 7.95 1.56
CA ASN A 15 9.55 8.52 1.37
C ASN A 15 8.46 7.53 0.91
N LYS A 16 8.58 6.25 1.29
CA LYS A 16 7.68 5.14 0.90
C LYS A 16 6.20 5.46 1.13
N LEU A 17 5.87 6.02 2.29
CA LEU A 17 4.50 6.42 2.63
C LEU A 17 3.94 7.46 1.67
N SER A 18 4.72 8.50 1.37
CA SER A 18 4.30 9.57 0.45
C SER A 18 4.19 9.08 -0.99
N ARG A 19 5.14 8.26 -1.44
CA ARG A 19 5.10 7.63 -2.78
C ARG A 19 3.86 6.75 -2.93
N PHE A 20 3.62 5.87 -1.96
CA PHE A 20 2.45 5.01 -1.98
C PHE A 20 1.15 5.80 -1.87
N LYS A 21 1.08 6.85 -1.05
CA LYS A 21 -0.10 7.71 -0.95
C LYS A 21 -0.42 8.37 -2.30
N ARG A 22 0.61 8.86 -2.99
CA ARG A 22 0.46 9.46 -4.33
C ARG A 22 0.03 8.43 -5.36
N TRP A 23 0.71 7.29 -5.41
CA TRP A 23 0.35 6.19 -6.31
C TRP A 23 -1.07 5.69 -6.04
N ALA A 24 -1.46 5.55 -4.77
CA ALA A 24 -2.81 5.12 -4.41
C ALA A 24 -3.85 6.15 -4.84
N ALA A 25 -3.56 7.45 -4.74
CA ALA A 25 -4.46 8.48 -5.26
C ALA A 25 -4.60 8.44 -6.79
N GLU A 26 -3.52 8.12 -7.51
CA GLU A 26 -3.49 8.12 -8.99
C GLU A 26 -4.02 6.80 -9.60
N HIS A 27 -3.75 5.67 -8.95
CA HIS A 27 -4.02 4.35 -9.48
C HIS A 27 -5.02 3.54 -8.65
N ALA A 28 -5.21 3.84 -7.37
CA ALA A 28 -6.02 3.05 -6.44
C ALA A 28 -6.99 3.90 -5.60
N SER A 29 -7.57 4.95 -6.19
CA SER A 29 -8.46 5.90 -5.52
C SER A 29 -9.70 5.25 -4.91
N ASP A 30 -10.10 4.12 -5.50
CA ASP A 30 -11.28 3.34 -5.12
C ASP A 30 -11.00 2.40 -3.93
N VAL A 31 -9.71 2.19 -3.61
CA VAL A 31 -9.27 1.24 -2.59
C VAL A 31 -8.95 1.99 -1.31
N GLU A 32 -9.73 1.72 -0.27
CA GLU A 32 -9.48 2.32 1.04
C GLU A 32 -8.35 1.59 1.77
N VAL A 33 -7.22 2.28 1.86
CA VAL A 33 -6.00 1.80 2.52
C VAL A 33 -5.74 2.55 3.82
N SER A 34 -5.32 1.82 4.85
CA SER A 34 -4.80 2.41 6.09
C SER A 34 -3.29 2.24 6.12
N LEU A 35 -2.59 3.37 6.06
CA LEU A 35 -1.13 3.41 6.13
C LEU A 35 -0.65 3.27 7.58
N PRO A 36 0.51 2.63 7.79
CA PRO A 36 1.15 2.64 9.10
C PRO A 36 1.62 4.06 9.43
N PRO A 37 1.65 4.44 10.72
CA PRO A 37 2.04 5.78 11.15
C PRO A 37 3.52 6.08 10.87
N GLN A 38 4.37 5.06 10.91
CA GLN A 38 5.80 5.17 10.64
C GLN A 38 6.30 3.91 9.96
N VAL A 39 7.15 4.08 8.94
CA VAL A 39 7.88 3.01 8.28
C VAL A 39 9.36 3.40 8.34
N PRO A 40 10.25 2.54 8.87
CA PRO A 40 11.67 2.84 8.87
C PRO A 40 12.20 3.00 7.43
N ILE A 41 13.12 3.95 7.25
CA ILE A 41 13.69 4.25 5.93
C ILE A 41 14.47 3.04 5.38
N GLU A 42 15.08 2.25 6.26
CA GLU A 42 15.88 1.06 5.92
C GLU A 42 15.02 -0.15 5.53
N THR A 43 13.74 -0.21 5.92
CA THR A 43 12.92 -1.39 5.70
C THR A 43 12.53 -1.53 4.23
N GLU A 44 12.98 -2.57 3.54
CA GLU A 44 12.64 -2.84 2.13
C GLU A 44 11.21 -3.38 1.92
N ALA A 45 10.38 -3.33 2.95
CA ALA A 45 9.01 -3.78 2.94
C ALA A 45 8.10 -2.78 3.68
N MET A 46 6.87 -2.63 3.20
CA MET A 46 5.86 -1.82 3.85
C MET A 46 4.60 -2.63 4.06
N THR A 47 4.03 -2.52 5.26
CA THR A 47 2.78 -3.18 5.63
C THR A 47 1.65 -2.16 5.69
N ILE A 48 0.65 -2.31 4.83
CA ILE A 48 -0.58 -1.51 4.84
C ILE A 48 -1.75 -2.35 5.35
N ARG A 49 -2.82 -1.71 5.81
CA ARG A 49 -4.06 -2.39 6.17
C ARG A 49 -5.18 -2.10 5.17
N LEU A 50 -5.99 -3.11 4.90
CA LEU A 50 -7.07 -3.11 3.91
C LEU A 50 -8.38 -3.57 4.56
N LYS A 51 -9.51 -3.13 3.97
CA LYS A 51 -10.84 -3.47 4.48
C LYS A 51 -11.28 -4.86 4.03
N SER A 52 -11.01 -5.22 2.78
CA SER A 52 -11.42 -6.50 2.20
C SER A 52 -10.26 -7.25 1.54
N LEU A 53 -10.51 -8.53 1.24
CA LEU A 53 -9.63 -9.35 0.42
C LEU A 53 -9.64 -8.90 -1.06
N GLU A 54 -10.77 -8.40 -1.55
CA GLU A 54 -10.92 -7.88 -2.92
C GLU A 54 -10.05 -6.63 -3.14
N ASP A 55 -10.01 -5.73 -2.15
CA ASP A 55 -9.11 -4.57 -2.14
C ASP A 55 -7.66 -5.00 -2.30
N ARG A 56 -7.27 -6.07 -1.58
CA ARG A 56 -5.92 -6.63 -1.64
C ARG A 56 -5.61 -7.18 -3.03
N GLN A 57 -6.52 -7.92 -3.63
CA GLN A 57 -6.35 -8.49 -4.96
C GLN A 57 -6.17 -7.36 -5.99
N THR A 58 -7.04 -6.35 -5.93
CA THR A 58 -7.01 -5.16 -6.79
C THR A 58 -5.69 -4.41 -6.67
N LEU A 59 -5.24 -4.16 -5.44
CA LEU A 59 -3.95 -3.53 -5.16
C LEU A 59 -2.78 -4.32 -5.70
N LEU A 60 -2.75 -5.63 -5.48
CA LEU A 60 -1.71 -6.51 -5.98
C LEU A 60 -1.64 -6.47 -7.50
N THR A 61 -2.79 -6.57 -8.19
CA THR A 61 -2.87 -6.48 -9.65
C THR A 61 -2.37 -5.13 -10.15
N ARG A 62 -2.80 -4.03 -9.53
CA ARG A 62 -2.38 -2.67 -9.91
C ARG A 62 -0.87 -2.45 -9.65
N LEU A 63 -0.32 -2.92 -8.53
CA LEU A 63 1.11 -2.87 -8.22
C LEU A 63 1.96 -3.71 -9.19
N SER A 64 1.42 -4.86 -9.65
CA SER A 64 2.10 -5.67 -10.66
C SER A 64 2.09 -5.03 -12.06
N ALA A 65 1.07 -4.20 -12.35
CA ALA A 65 0.95 -3.50 -13.62
C ALA A 65 1.75 -2.18 -13.65
N VAL A 66 1.81 -1.48 -12.50
CA VAL A 66 2.50 -0.19 -12.34
C VAL A 66 3.38 -0.24 -11.10
N ALA A 67 4.70 -0.30 -11.32
CA ALA A 67 5.68 -0.29 -10.24
C ALA A 67 5.70 1.06 -9.50
N ILE A 68 5.90 1.00 -8.18
CA ILE A 68 5.96 2.18 -7.29
C ILE A 68 7.37 2.70 -7.10
#